data_AF-A0A3D6ECY1-F1
#
_entry.id   AF-A0A3D6ECY1-F1
#
_cell.length_a   1.000
_cell.length_b   1.000
_cell.length_c   1.000
_cell.angle_alpha   90.00
_cell.angle_beta   90.00
_cell.angle_gamma   90.00
#
_symmetry.space_group_name_H-M   'P 1'
#
loop_
_entity.id
_entity.type
_entity.pdbx_description
1 polymer ?
#
loop_
_entity_poly.entity_id
_entity_poly.type
_entity_poly.pdbx_seq_one_letter_code
_entity_poly.pdbx_strand_id
1 'polypeptide(L)'
;MKWWGRLLQPFARCQRTTVEGQIEGGARAFDLRVRFDGKDGLVACHGLVEYKADVPEIVALLENAGCCYRIILENVMGGRCVSADDLDRLKAMFIDGKHPHCLYVSDKRSWNTTRNPHCPIHPGEQNRHGGTGCIIPRLWLWRYRRDRYRHSLNLKCDANTVYWYDFV
;
A
#
# COMPACT_ATOMS: atom_id res chain seq x y z
N MET A 1 -7.59 15.84 -10.38
CA MET A 1 -6.23 16.10 -9.84
C MET A 1 -6.01 17.60 -9.81
N LYS A 2 -5.65 18.17 -8.65
CA LYS A 2 -5.35 19.62 -8.54
C LYS A 2 -4.07 19.95 -9.32
N TRP A 3 -3.92 21.18 -9.79
CA TRP A 3 -2.81 21.58 -10.66
C TRP A 3 -1.43 21.36 -10.03
N TRP A 4 -1.28 21.64 -8.73
CA TRP A 4 -0.04 21.40 -7.97
C TRP A 4 0.28 19.92 -7.77
N GLY A 5 -0.72 19.02 -7.85
CA GLY A 5 -0.51 17.58 -7.74
C GLY A 5 0.36 17.02 -8.86
N ARG A 6 0.42 17.70 -10.03
CA ARG A 6 1.31 17.33 -11.14
C ARG A 6 2.79 17.59 -10.81
N LEU A 7 3.09 18.59 -9.99
CA LEU A 7 4.46 18.92 -9.57
C LEU A 7 5.01 17.90 -8.56
N LEU A 8 4.15 17.36 -7.70
CA LEU A 8 4.50 16.33 -6.73
C LEU A 8 4.47 14.91 -7.31
N GLN A 9 3.94 14.75 -8.53
CA GLN A 9 3.75 13.44 -9.17
C GLN A 9 5.05 12.63 -9.33
N PRO A 10 6.23 13.20 -9.62
CA PRO A 10 7.47 12.43 -9.68
C PRO A 10 7.85 11.76 -8.35
N PHE A 11 7.46 12.38 -7.22
CA PHE A 11 7.75 11.89 -5.86
C PHE A 11 6.61 11.03 -5.30
N ALA A 12 5.38 11.22 -5.80
CA ALA A 12 4.20 10.49 -5.32
C ALA A 12 3.80 9.29 -6.19
N ARG A 13 4.21 9.25 -7.47
CA ARG A 13 3.81 8.19 -8.40
C ARG A 13 4.68 6.95 -8.21
N CYS A 14 4.16 6.01 -7.41
CA CYS A 14 4.84 4.74 -7.16
C CYS A 14 4.66 3.71 -8.28
N GLN A 15 3.55 3.77 -9.05
CA GLN A 15 3.21 2.75 -10.05
C GLN A 15 2.76 3.36 -11.38
N ARG A 16 3.07 2.69 -12.50
CA ARG A 16 2.62 3.06 -13.87
C ARG A 16 1.57 2.10 -14.42
N THR A 17 1.43 0.92 -13.82
CA THR A 17 0.52 -0.15 -14.24
C THR A 17 -0.76 -0.09 -13.40
N THR A 18 -1.91 -0.42 -14.00
CA THR A 18 -3.19 -0.56 -13.28
C THR A 18 -3.12 -1.69 -12.25
N VAL A 19 -4.12 -1.78 -11.37
CA VAL A 19 -4.15 -2.83 -10.34
C VAL A 19 -4.26 -4.21 -11.01
N GLU A 20 -5.13 -4.35 -12.02
CA GLU A 20 -5.30 -5.56 -12.82
C GLU A 20 -3.99 -5.99 -13.48
N GLY A 21 -3.29 -5.06 -14.14
CA GLY A 21 -2.00 -5.36 -14.75
C GLY A 21 -0.92 -5.74 -13.75
N GLN A 22 -1.00 -5.23 -12.50
CA GLN A 22 -0.12 -5.69 -11.42
C GLN A 22 -0.47 -7.12 -10.98
N ILE A 23 -1.75 -7.46 -10.87
CA ILE A 23 -2.22 -8.82 -10.55
C ILE A 23 -1.79 -9.81 -11.63
N GLU A 24 -1.99 -9.48 -12.91
CA GLU A 24 -1.54 -10.27 -14.07
C GLU A 24 -0.02 -10.43 -14.07
N GLY A 25 0.71 -9.38 -13.68
CA GLY A 25 2.16 -9.40 -13.48
C GLY A 25 2.63 -10.21 -12.27
N GLY A 26 1.71 -10.80 -11.49
CA GLY A 26 2.02 -11.66 -10.34
C GLY A 26 2.01 -10.97 -8.97
N ALA A 27 1.60 -9.70 -8.87
CA ALA A 27 1.46 -9.04 -7.57
C ALA A 27 0.31 -9.70 -6.77
N ARG A 28 0.54 -9.93 -5.47
CA ARG A 28 -0.43 -10.57 -4.56
C ARG A 28 -0.60 -9.82 -3.23
N ALA A 29 0.14 -8.74 -3.01
CA ALA A 29 0.09 -7.93 -1.80
C ALA A 29 0.04 -6.44 -2.17
N PHE A 30 -0.94 -5.71 -1.63
CA PHE A 30 -1.21 -4.31 -2.00
C PHE A 30 -1.26 -3.38 -0.79
N ASP A 31 -0.58 -2.23 -0.89
CA ASP A 31 -0.60 -1.16 0.12
C ASP A 31 -1.59 -0.06 -0.32
N LEU A 32 -2.80 -0.06 0.27
CA LEU A 32 -3.82 0.93 -0.06
C LEU A 32 -3.79 2.06 0.98
N ARG A 33 -3.39 3.26 0.53
CA ARG A 33 -3.34 4.46 1.35
C ARG A 33 -4.54 5.36 1.06
N VAL A 34 -5.30 5.70 2.09
CA VAL A 34 -6.59 6.37 1.95
C VAL A 34 -6.78 7.54 2.91
N ARG A 35 -7.67 8.46 2.52
CA ARG A 35 -8.25 9.53 3.36
C ARG A 35 -9.75 9.62 3.09
N PHE A 36 -10.52 10.14 4.04
CA PHE A 36 -11.92 10.50 3.79
C PHE A 36 -12.02 11.81 3.00
N ASP A 37 -12.99 11.88 2.09
CA ASP A 37 -13.26 13.06 1.27
C ASP A 37 -14.07 14.15 1.99
N GLY A 38 -14.54 13.87 3.21
CA GLY A 38 -15.41 14.73 4.03
C GLY A 38 -16.91 14.54 3.77
N LYS A 39 -17.30 13.60 2.90
CA LYS A 39 -18.67 13.20 2.55
C LYS A 39 -18.86 11.69 2.65
N ASP A 40 -18.11 11.06 3.55
CA ASP A 40 -18.07 9.61 3.78
C ASP A 40 -17.46 8.77 2.65
N GLY A 41 -16.95 9.39 1.59
CA GLY A 41 -16.20 8.72 0.53
C GLY A 41 -14.72 8.52 0.87
N LEU A 42 -14.12 7.47 0.32
CA LEU A 42 -12.68 7.20 0.42
C LEU A 42 -11.94 7.71 -0.82
N VAL A 43 -10.80 8.36 -0.60
CA VAL A 43 -9.90 8.82 -1.64
C VAL A 43 -8.58 8.10 -1.50
N ALA A 44 -8.14 7.43 -2.57
CA ALA A 44 -6.79 6.89 -2.66
C ALA A 44 -5.77 8.04 -2.72
N CYS A 45 -4.73 7.98 -1.89
CA CYS A 45 -3.76 9.07 -1.81
C CYS A 45 -2.36 8.59 -1.42
N HIS A 46 -1.37 9.42 -1.70
CA HIS A 46 -0.01 9.25 -1.19
C HIS A 46 0.50 10.61 -0.75
N GLY A 47 0.67 10.80 0.56
CA GLY A 47 0.90 12.12 1.14
C GLY A 47 -0.11 13.14 0.63
N LEU A 48 0.37 14.28 0.12
CA LEU A 48 -0.47 15.38 -0.39
C LEU A 48 -1.18 15.09 -1.72
N VAL A 49 -0.83 14.00 -2.42
CA VAL A 49 -1.37 13.70 -3.75
C VAL A 49 -2.56 12.75 -3.64
N GLU A 50 -3.68 13.17 -4.21
CA GLU A 50 -4.91 12.38 -4.31
C GLU A 50 -5.06 11.81 -5.73
N TYR A 51 -5.44 10.54 -5.81
CA TYR A 51 -5.65 9.80 -7.04
C TYR A 51 -7.15 9.62 -7.29
N LYS A 52 -7.56 9.68 -8.55
CA LYS A 52 -8.93 9.36 -8.95
C LYS A 52 -9.03 7.84 -9.04
N ALA A 53 -9.45 7.22 -7.95
CA ALA A 53 -9.68 5.79 -7.87
C ALA A 53 -10.84 5.52 -6.92
N ASP A 54 -11.68 4.54 -7.27
CA ASP A 54 -12.74 4.04 -6.41
C ASP A 54 -12.15 2.96 -5.49
N VAL A 55 -12.00 3.29 -4.21
CA VAL A 55 -11.38 2.38 -3.23
C VAL A 55 -12.22 1.12 -3.03
N PRO A 56 -13.55 1.19 -2.81
CA PRO A 56 -14.41 0.01 -2.82
C PRO A 56 -14.27 -0.89 -4.05
N GLU A 57 -14.21 -0.32 -5.27
CA GLU A 57 -14.05 -1.11 -6.50
C GLU A 57 -12.70 -1.83 -6.53
N ILE A 58 -11.61 -1.16 -6.15
CA ILE A 58 -10.27 -1.77 -6.04
C ILE A 58 -10.27 -2.89 -5.00
N VAL A 59 -10.90 -2.66 -3.85
CA VAL A 59 -11.00 -3.68 -2.79
C VAL A 59 -11.75 -4.91 -3.30
N ALA A 60 -12.87 -4.73 -3.98
CA ALA A 60 -13.63 -5.84 -4.56
C ALA A 60 -12.80 -6.61 -5.61
N LEU A 61 -12.05 -5.90 -6.45
CA LEU A 61 -11.12 -6.52 -7.40
C LEU A 61 -10.07 -7.38 -6.69
N LEU A 62 -9.45 -6.87 -5.63
CA LEU A 62 -8.41 -7.56 -4.86
C LEU A 62 -8.95 -8.80 -4.14
N GLU A 63 -10.10 -8.67 -3.50
CA GLU A 63 -10.81 -9.78 -2.84
C GLU A 63 -11.15 -10.89 -3.86
N ASN A 64 -11.69 -10.53 -5.03
CA ASN A 64 -12.00 -11.49 -6.10
C ASN A 64 -10.76 -12.19 -6.66
N ALA A 65 -9.62 -11.50 -6.67
CA ALA A 65 -8.34 -12.05 -7.12
C ALA A 65 -7.58 -12.82 -6.02
N GLY A 66 -8.13 -12.92 -4.80
CA GLY A 66 -7.46 -13.53 -3.66
C GLY A 66 -6.16 -12.83 -3.26
N CYS A 67 -6.06 -11.53 -3.52
CA CYS A 67 -4.89 -10.73 -3.21
C CYS A 67 -5.00 -10.11 -1.82
N CYS A 68 -3.96 -10.26 -1.01
CA CYS A 68 -3.90 -9.61 0.28
C CYS A 68 -3.70 -8.11 0.13
N TYR A 69 -4.27 -7.33 1.04
CA TYR A 69 -4.03 -5.91 1.08
C TYR A 69 -4.08 -5.36 2.51
N ARG A 70 -3.52 -4.18 2.70
CA ARG A 70 -3.63 -3.42 3.94
C ARG A 70 -4.21 -2.05 3.65
N ILE A 71 -4.97 -1.51 4.61
CA ILE A 71 -5.57 -0.18 4.53
C ILE A 71 -4.81 0.74 5.48
N ILE A 72 -4.19 1.78 4.94
CA ILE A 72 -3.42 2.75 5.71
C ILE A 72 -4.09 4.12 5.63
N LEU A 73 -4.47 4.66 6.78
CA LEU A 73 -4.94 6.03 6.91
C LEU A 73 -3.77 7.00 6.76
N GLU A 74 -3.76 7.78 5.69
CA GLU A 74 -2.73 8.80 5.45
C GLU A 74 -3.02 10.06 6.27
N ASN A 75 -2.41 10.15 7.45
CA ASN A 75 -2.59 11.25 8.42
C ASN A 75 -1.28 11.99 8.78
N VAL A 76 -0.21 11.78 7.99
CA VAL A 76 1.08 12.46 8.15
C VAL A 76 1.16 13.70 7.26
N MET A 77 0.82 13.55 5.97
CA MET A 77 0.86 14.65 5.01
C MET A 77 -0.50 14.79 4.31
N GLY A 78 -1.23 15.84 4.64
CA GLY A 78 -2.55 16.13 4.08
C GLY A 78 -3.09 17.40 4.68
N GLY A 79 -3.37 18.43 3.88
CA GLY A 79 -3.95 19.69 4.37
C GLY A 79 -5.38 19.58 4.91
N ARG A 80 -5.98 18.38 4.89
CA ARG A 80 -7.25 18.09 5.56
C ARG A 80 -6.95 17.42 6.90
N CYS A 81 -7.47 17.98 7.98
CA CYS A 81 -7.46 17.34 9.29
C CYS A 81 -8.21 16.02 9.20
N VAL A 82 -7.46 14.92 9.20
CA VAL A 82 -7.97 13.58 9.49
C VAL A 82 -8.60 13.66 10.89
N SER A 83 -9.88 13.29 11.01
CA SER A 83 -10.55 13.27 12.30
C SER A 83 -9.97 12.13 13.17
N ALA A 84 -10.03 12.25 14.49
CA ALA A 84 -9.62 11.16 15.37
C ALA A 84 -10.41 9.86 15.06
N ASP A 85 -11.66 10.02 14.63
CA ASP A 85 -12.61 8.93 14.39
C ASP A 85 -12.41 8.25 13.02
N ASP A 86 -11.64 8.85 12.11
CA ASP A 86 -11.43 8.30 10.75
C ASP A 86 -10.80 6.90 10.80
N LEU A 87 -9.88 6.68 11.74
CA LEU A 87 -9.25 5.36 11.91
C LEU A 87 -10.28 4.31 12.32
N ASP A 88 -11.17 4.64 13.25
CA ASP A 88 -12.17 3.71 13.75
C ASP A 88 -13.25 3.43 12.71
N ARG A 89 -13.59 4.42 11.88
CA ARG A 89 -14.44 4.23 10.70
C ARG A 89 -13.83 3.24 9.71
N LEU A 90 -12.54 3.38 9.39
CA LEU A 90 -11.86 2.43 8.50
C LEU A 90 -11.84 1.02 9.09
N LYS A 91 -11.62 0.88 10.40
CA LYS A 91 -11.70 -0.42 11.07
C LYS A 91 -13.09 -1.02 10.91
N ALA A 92 -14.15 -0.25 11.17
CA ALA A 92 -15.52 -0.72 11.02
C ALA A 92 -15.87 -1.15 9.57
N MET A 93 -15.23 -0.55 8.56
CA MET A 93 -15.46 -0.88 7.15
C MET A 93 -14.72 -2.14 6.68
N PHE A 94 -13.49 -2.38 7.15
CA PHE A 94 -12.59 -3.38 6.56
C PHE A 94 -12.15 -4.49 7.52
N ILE A 95 -12.33 -4.31 8.83
CA ILE A 95 -12.08 -5.35 9.83
C ILE A 95 -13.39 -6.11 10.06
N ASP A 96 -13.76 -6.89 9.06
CA ASP A 96 -14.96 -7.71 9.08
C ASP A 96 -14.72 -9.07 8.38
N GLY A 97 -15.74 -9.92 8.39
CA GLY A 97 -15.71 -11.20 7.69
C GLY A 97 -15.98 -11.12 6.18
N LYS A 98 -16.31 -9.93 5.64
CA LYS A 98 -16.56 -9.72 4.20
C LYS A 98 -15.27 -9.41 3.43
N HIS A 99 -14.25 -8.94 4.14
CA HIS A 99 -12.93 -8.60 3.60
C HIS A 99 -11.84 -9.53 4.15
N PRO A 100 -11.91 -10.85 3.90
CA PRO A 100 -10.97 -11.81 4.46
C PRO A 100 -9.53 -11.64 3.95
N HIS A 101 -9.30 -10.90 2.86
CA HIS A 101 -7.93 -10.63 2.37
C HIS A 101 -7.37 -9.29 2.88
N CYS A 102 -8.17 -8.50 3.61
CA CYS A 102 -7.66 -7.34 4.35
C CYS A 102 -6.82 -7.81 5.55
N LEU A 103 -5.51 -7.58 5.52
CA LEU A 103 -4.57 -7.96 6.59
C LEU A 103 -4.82 -7.15 7.86
N TYR A 104 -4.92 -5.82 7.72
CA TYR A 104 -5.12 -4.87 8.81
C TYR A 104 -5.49 -3.48 8.30
N VAL A 105 -6.00 -2.69 9.25
CA VAL A 105 -6.16 -1.24 9.13
C VAL A 105 -5.16 -0.58 10.08
N SER A 106 -4.44 0.44 9.62
CA SER A 106 -3.49 1.19 10.43
C SER A 106 -3.47 2.66 10.07
N ASP A 107 -2.98 3.51 10.98
CA ASP A 107 -2.70 4.92 10.66
C ASP A 107 -1.21 5.13 10.37
N LYS A 108 -0.88 6.05 9.48
CA LYS A 108 0.53 6.26 9.07
C LYS A 108 1.37 6.98 10.12
N ARG A 109 0.77 7.83 10.96
CA ARG A 109 1.47 8.67 11.95
C ARG A 109 1.97 7.85 13.13
N SER A 110 1.09 7.06 13.74
CA SER A 110 1.41 6.25 14.93
C SER A 110 1.51 4.76 14.66
N TRP A 111 1.16 4.30 13.45
CA TRP A 111 1.10 2.86 13.12
C TRP A 111 0.19 2.09 14.09
N ASN A 112 -0.89 2.72 14.57
CA ASN A 112 -1.92 2.12 15.40
C ASN A 112 -2.71 1.10 14.57
N THR A 113 -2.24 -0.14 14.64
CA THR A 113 -2.64 -1.21 13.73
C THR A 113 -3.66 -2.11 14.40
N THR A 114 -4.78 -2.34 13.72
CA THR A 114 -5.76 -3.37 14.07
C THR A 114 -5.79 -4.43 12.98
N ARG A 115 -5.39 -5.65 13.35
CA ARG A 115 -5.39 -6.81 12.44
C ARG A 115 -6.80 -7.32 12.22
N ASN A 116 -7.07 -7.84 11.02
CA ASN A 116 -8.34 -8.49 10.76
C ASN A 116 -8.33 -9.92 11.33
N PRO A 117 -9.16 -10.24 12.33
CA PRO A 117 -9.23 -11.59 12.88
C PRO A 117 -9.80 -12.61 11.89
N HIS A 118 -10.47 -12.16 10.84
CA HIS A 118 -11.04 -13.01 9.78
C HIS A 118 -10.06 -13.29 8.64
N CYS A 119 -8.87 -12.67 8.65
CA CYS A 119 -7.88 -12.91 7.62
C CYS A 119 -7.07 -14.18 7.94
N PRO A 120 -7.11 -15.23 7.09
CA PRO A 120 -6.37 -16.47 7.35
C PRO A 120 -4.87 -16.35 7.04
N ILE A 121 -4.46 -15.28 6.36
CA ILE A 121 -3.09 -15.08 5.88
C ILE A 121 -2.36 -14.11 6.82
N HIS A 122 -1.23 -14.54 7.35
CA HIS A 122 -0.39 -13.74 8.24
C HIS A 122 1.06 -13.80 7.75
N PRO A 123 1.42 -13.02 6.71
CA PRO A 123 2.79 -12.99 6.25
C PRO A 123 3.65 -12.26 7.29
N GLY A 124 4.95 -12.54 7.29
CA GLY A 124 5.92 -11.61 7.86
C GLY A 124 5.84 -10.28 7.11
N GLU A 125 6.15 -9.16 7.75
CA GLU A 125 6.07 -7.85 7.09
C GLU A 125 7.23 -6.96 7.50
N GLN A 126 7.76 -6.20 6.54
CA GLN A 126 8.78 -5.21 6.81
C GLN A 126 8.59 -3.95 5.97
N ASN A 127 8.40 -2.81 6.65
CA ASN A 127 8.41 -1.50 6.00
C ASN A 127 9.86 -1.04 5.75
N ARG A 128 10.20 -0.75 4.50
CA ARG A 128 11.51 -0.28 4.05
C ARG A 128 11.36 1.13 3.48
N HIS A 129 11.90 2.11 4.20
CA HIS A 129 11.87 3.52 3.82
C HIS A 129 13.14 3.94 3.07
N GLY A 130 12.99 4.84 2.09
CA GLY A 130 14.13 5.53 1.45
C GLY A 130 14.86 4.73 0.37
N GLY A 131 14.23 3.67 -0.18
CA GLY A 131 14.74 2.94 -1.35
C GLY A 131 16.10 2.25 -1.19
N THR A 132 16.70 2.27 0.00
CA THR A 132 17.97 1.61 0.27
C THR A 132 17.71 0.14 0.62
N GLY A 133 18.24 -0.77 -0.20
CA GLY A 133 18.02 -2.22 -0.02
C GLY A 133 16.75 -2.77 -0.70
N CYS A 134 16.28 -2.15 -1.79
CA CYS A 134 15.22 -2.73 -2.62
C CYS A 134 15.64 -4.09 -3.19
N ILE A 135 14.73 -5.06 -3.10
CA ILE A 135 14.90 -6.36 -3.73
C ILE A 135 14.84 -6.18 -5.25
N ILE A 136 15.99 -6.31 -5.91
CA ILE A 136 16.08 -6.27 -7.38
C ILE A 136 15.96 -7.70 -7.92
N PRO A 137 14.88 -8.06 -8.67
CA PRO A 137 14.75 -9.38 -9.26
C PRO A 137 15.98 -9.76 -10.09
N ARG A 138 16.38 -11.05 -10.07
CA ARG A 138 17.59 -11.54 -10.74
C ARG A 138 17.69 -11.11 -12.21
N LEU A 139 16.55 -11.17 -12.92
CA LEU A 139 16.42 -10.79 -14.33
C LEU A 139 16.68 -9.29 -14.59
N TRP A 140 16.64 -8.44 -13.58
CA TRP A 140 16.84 -6.99 -13.70
C TRP A 140 18.21 -6.52 -13.23
N LEU A 141 19.01 -7.39 -12.59
CA LEU A 141 20.36 -7.06 -12.11
C LEU A 141 21.31 -6.57 -13.20
N TRP A 142 21.14 -7.04 -14.44
CA TRP A 142 22.02 -6.64 -15.54
C TRP A 142 21.89 -5.15 -15.86
N ARG A 143 20.75 -4.54 -15.53
CA ARG A 143 20.48 -3.10 -15.67
C ARG A 143 21.05 -2.31 -14.49
N TYR A 144 21.20 -2.94 -13.33
CA TYR A 144 21.72 -2.35 -12.09
C TYR A 144 23.04 -3.01 -11.67
N ARG A 145 24.02 -3.08 -12.59
CA ARG A 145 25.28 -3.83 -12.39
C ARG A 145 26.05 -3.45 -11.13
N ARG A 146 25.95 -2.20 -10.66
CA ARG A 146 26.58 -1.68 -9.43
C ARG A 146 25.98 -2.29 -8.16
N ASP A 147 24.73 -2.73 -8.22
CA ASP A 147 23.97 -3.29 -7.11
C ASP A 147 23.95 -4.83 -7.12
N ARG A 148 24.82 -5.48 -7.90
CA ARG A 148 24.89 -6.95 -7.99
C ARG A 148 25.09 -7.62 -6.63
N TYR A 149 25.84 -7.00 -5.73
CA TYR A 149 26.03 -7.48 -4.36
C TYR A 149 24.74 -7.48 -3.54
N ARG A 150 23.76 -6.62 -3.86
CA ARG A 150 22.45 -6.58 -3.19
C ARG A 150 21.58 -7.78 -3.53
N HIS A 151 21.86 -8.51 -4.62
CA HIS A 151 21.19 -9.78 -4.89
C HIS A 151 21.48 -10.83 -3.80
N SER A 152 22.64 -10.81 -3.14
CA SER A 152 22.88 -11.73 -2.04
C SER A 152 22.05 -11.39 -0.80
N LEU A 153 21.58 -10.14 -0.67
CA LEU A 153 20.56 -9.76 0.32
C LEU A 153 19.18 -10.28 -0.08
N ASN A 154 18.86 -10.31 -1.39
CA ASN A 154 17.61 -10.91 -1.91
C ASN A 154 17.52 -12.41 -1.62
N LEU A 155 18.65 -13.11 -1.54
CA LEU A 155 18.72 -14.54 -1.18
C LEU A 155 18.50 -14.81 0.31
N LYS A 156 18.53 -13.77 1.15
CA LYS A 156 18.20 -13.84 2.58
C LYS A 156 16.78 -13.37 2.88
N CYS A 157 16.01 -13.03 1.85
CA CYS A 157 14.62 -12.67 2.01
C CYS A 157 13.82 -13.91 2.38
N ASP A 158 13.04 -13.79 3.45
CA ASP A 158 12.12 -14.84 3.85
C ASP A 158 10.97 -14.87 2.83
N ALA A 159 10.75 -16.04 2.23
CA ALA A 159 9.70 -16.26 1.25
C ALA A 159 8.29 -15.98 1.82
N ASN A 160 8.15 -16.00 3.14
CA ASN A 160 6.90 -15.71 3.84
C ASN A 160 6.77 -14.23 4.26
N THR A 161 7.73 -13.36 3.90
CA THR A 161 7.73 -11.94 4.30
C THR A 161 7.43 -11.00 3.13
N VAL A 162 6.45 -10.11 3.31
CA VAL A 162 6.16 -9.00 2.41
C VAL A 162 7.02 -7.79 2.78
N TYR A 163 7.79 -7.30 1.82
CA TYR A 163 8.62 -6.10 1.97
C TYR A 163 7.92 -4.89 1.34
N TRP A 164 7.43 -3.99 2.18
CA TRP A 164 6.73 -2.78 1.76
C TRP A 164 7.72 -1.65 1.51
N TYR A 165 7.85 -1.20 0.26
CA TYR A 165 8.78 -0.12 -0.09
C TYR A 165 8.06 1.21 -0.21
N ASP A 166 8.55 2.21 0.53
CA ASP A 166 8.15 3.60 0.37
C ASP A 166 9.29 4.37 -0.31
N PHE A 167 9.05 4.79 -1.56
CA PHE A 167 9.96 5.64 -2.31
C PHE A 167 9.50 7.08 -2.12
N VAL A 168 10.24 7.84 -1.30
CA VAL A 168 10.08 9.30 -1.14
C VAL A 168 10.92 10.00 -2.19
#